data_AF-A0A426Y1I8-F1
#
_entry.id   AF-A0A426Y1I8-F1
#
_cell.length_a   1.000
_cell.length_b   1.000
_cell.length_c   1.000
_cell.angle_alpha   90.00
_cell.angle_beta   90.00
_cell.angle_gamma   90.00
#
_symmetry.space_group_name_H-M   'P 1'
#
loop_
_entity.id
_entity.type
_entity.pdbx_description
1 polymer ?
#
loop_
_entity_poly.entity_id
_entity_poly.type
_entity_poly.pdbx_seq_one_letter_code
_entity_poly.pdbx_strand_id
1 'polypeptide(L)' 'MAMISAVVLLSCVATVTAAFDVIAVPFDEGFSHLFGNDNLVRSSDGRIARLTLNRYSGTHPHPDLP' A
#
# COMPACT_ATOMS: atom_id res chain seq x y z
N MET A 1 -16.79 28.25 32.77
CA MET A 1 -15.51 28.04 32.04
C MET A 1 -15.02 26.59 32.08
N ALA A 2 -14.89 25.94 33.24
CA ALA A 2 -14.36 24.57 33.34
C ALA A 2 -15.12 23.52 32.51
N MET A 3 -16.46 23.60 32.47
CA MET A 3 -17.28 22.66 31.70
C MET A 3 -17.06 22.80 30.18
N ILE A 4 -16.93 24.05 29.68
CA ILE A 4 -16.63 24.32 28.27
C ILE A 4 -15.25 23.77 27.91
N SER A 5 -14.26 23.94 28.80
CA SER A 5 -12.92 23.40 28.61
C SER A 5 -12.89 21.88 28.57
N ALA A 6 -13.70 21.21 29.39
CA ALA A 6 -13.84 19.75 29.39
C ALA A 6 -14.49 19.23 28.09
N VAL A 7 -15.50 19.94 27.58
CA VAL A 7 -16.17 19.61 26.31
C VAL A 7 -15.21 19.75 25.11
N VAL A 8 -14.39 20.81 25.09
CA VAL A 8 -13.38 21.01 24.04
C VAL A 8 -12.32 19.91 24.08
N LEU A 9 -11.82 19.56 25.27
CA LEU A 9 -10.86 18.48 25.42
C LEU A 9 -11.44 17.12 24.97
N LEU A 10 -12.70 16.83 25.31
CA LEU A 10 -13.39 15.61 24.87
C LEU A 10 -13.57 15.56 23.35
N SER A 11 -13.85 16.69 22.72
CA SER A 11 -13.96 16.78 21.25
C SER A 11 -12.62 16.60 20.51
N CYS A 12 -11.48 16.92 21.15
CA CYS A 12 -10.16 16.71 20.56
C CYS A 12 -9.71 15.24 20.56
N VAL A 13 -10.26 14.39 21.45
CA VAL A 13 -9.90 12.96 21.54
C VAL A 13 -10.68 12.11 20.54
N ALA A 14 -11.73 12.66 19.92
CA ALA A 14 -12.53 11.99 18.90
C ALA A 14 -11.86 12.06 17.51
N THR A 15 -10.62 11.59 17.40
CA THR A 15 -10.03 11.29 16.09
C THR A 15 -10.62 9.99 15.57
N VAL A 16 -11.56 10.13 14.64
CA VAL A 16 -12.14 9.01 13.88
C VAL A 16 -11.00 8.31 13.13
N THR A 17 -10.67 7.09 13.55
CA THR A 17 -10.07 6.12 12.64
C THR A 17 -11.17 5.69 11.67
N ALA A 18 -11.18 6.30 10.49
CA ALA A 18 -11.97 5.76 9.39
C ALA A 18 -11.29 4.47 8.95
N ALA A 19 -11.71 3.34 9.53
CA ALA A 19 -11.30 2.03 9.04
C ALA A 19 -12.00 1.81 7.70
N PHE A 20 -11.22 1.61 6.63
CA PHE A 20 -11.78 1.19 5.36
C PHE A 20 -12.26 -0.25 5.51
N ASP A 21 -13.59 -0.45 5.45
CA ASP A 21 -14.19 -1.79 5.38
C ASP A 21 -14.08 -2.31 3.94
N VAL A 22 -12.85 -2.66 3.57
CA VAL A 22 -12.52 -3.18 2.25
C VAL A 22 -11.80 -4.50 2.44
N ILE A 23 -12.31 -5.54 1.79
CA ILE A 23 -11.72 -6.88 1.85
C ILE A 23 -10.38 -6.87 1.09
N ALA A 24 -9.30 -7.24 1.77
CA ALA A 24 -8.02 -7.45 1.13
C ALA A 24 -8.04 -8.75 0.30
N VAL A 25 -7.74 -8.62 -1.00
CA VAL A 25 -7.62 -9.74 -1.95
C VAL A 25 -6.15 -10.15 -2.12
N PRO A 26 -5.86 -11.42 -2.48
CA PRO A 26 -4.52 -11.84 -2.89
C PRO A 26 -4.04 -11.06 -4.11
N PHE A 27 -2.71 -10.89 -4.24
CA PHE A 27 -2.10 -10.11 -5.32
C PHE A 27 -2.56 -10.56 -6.71
N ASP A 28 -2.61 -11.87 -6.97
CA ASP A 28 -2.94 -12.42 -8.29
C ASP A 28 -4.41 -12.28 -8.67
N GLU A 29 -5.28 -11.91 -7.72
CA GLU A 29 -6.69 -11.62 -7.99
C GLU A 29 -6.89 -10.17 -8.43
N GLY A 30 -6.09 -9.23 -7.89
CA GLY A 30 -6.25 -7.80 -8.14
C GLY A 30 -5.20 -7.17 -9.07
N PHE A 31 -4.08 -7.85 -9.32
CA PHE A 31 -2.92 -7.26 -9.98
C PHE A 31 -2.25 -8.23 -10.96
N SER A 32 -1.71 -7.65 -12.03
CA SER A 32 -0.84 -8.35 -12.99
C SER A 32 0.58 -7.82 -12.87
N HIS A 33 1.56 -8.72 -12.86
CA HIS A 33 2.97 -8.33 -12.89
C HIS A 33 3.33 -7.74 -14.26
N LEU A 34 3.92 -6.54 -14.26
CA LEU A 34 4.19 -5.78 -15.49
C LEU A 34 5.60 -6.02 -16.05
N PHE A 35 6.63 -6.00 -15.20
CA PHE A 35 8.04 -6.13 -15.62
C PHE A 35 8.97 -6.42 -14.43
N GLY A 36 10.12 -7.01 -14.71
CA GLY A 36 11.18 -7.22 -13.71
C GLY A 36 10.96 -8.47 -12.87
N ASN A 37 10.82 -9.64 -13.52
CA ASN A 37 10.39 -10.92 -12.94
C ASN A 37 11.04 -11.30 -11.60
N ASP A 38 12.29 -10.93 -11.35
CA ASP A 38 13.00 -11.27 -10.11
C ASP A 38 12.89 -10.19 -9.01
N ASN A 39 12.30 -9.05 -9.33
CA ASN A 39 12.16 -7.92 -8.40
C ASN A 39 10.87 -8.01 -7.57
N LEU A 40 9.89 -8.85 -7.94
CA LEU A 40 8.65 -9.04 -7.20
C LEU A 40 8.66 -10.39 -6.47
N VAL A 41 8.61 -10.35 -5.13
CA VAL A 41 8.42 -11.53 -4.29
C VAL A 41 7.07 -11.42 -3.60
N ARG A 42 6.26 -12.49 -3.66
CA ARG A 42 4.96 -12.58 -3.00
C ARG A 42 5.04 -13.55 -1.83
N SER A 43 4.32 -13.28 -0.76
CA SER A 43 4.10 -14.27 0.30
C SER A 43 3.30 -15.46 -0.22
N SER A 44 3.40 -16.61 0.44
CA SER A 44 2.71 -17.83 0.02
C SER A 44 1.18 -17.70 0.01
N ASP A 45 0.62 -16.78 0.81
CA ASP A 45 -0.81 -16.47 0.87
C ASP A 45 -1.21 -15.33 -0.09
N GLY A 46 -0.26 -14.77 -0.84
CA GLY A 46 -0.48 -13.69 -1.80
C GLY A 46 -0.89 -12.35 -1.19
N ARG A 47 -0.96 -12.23 0.14
CA ARG A 47 -1.44 -11.01 0.82
C ARG A 47 -0.35 -9.94 0.96
N ILE A 48 0.91 -10.31 0.79
CA ILE A 48 2.05 -9.41 0.87
C ILE A 48 2.84 -9.53 -0.43
N ALA A 49 3.13 -8.39 -1.04
CA ALA A 49 4.04 -8.26 -2.15
C ALA A 49 5.23 -7.37 -1.74
N ARG A 50 6.44 -7.81 -2.05
CA ARG A 50 7.67 -7.04 -1.85
C ARG A 50 8.31 -6.78 -3.20
N LEU A 51 8.45 -5.50 -3.54
CA LEU A 51 9.17 -5.05 -4.73
C LEU A 51 10.59 -4.62 -4.35
N THR A 52 11.58 -5.14 -5.06
CA THR A 52 13.00 -4.82 -4.86
C THR A 52 13.51 -3.96 -6.01
N LEU A 53 13.94 -2.74 -5.70
CA LEU A 53 14.58 -1.85 -6.67
C LEU A 53 16.11 -1.99 -6.56
N ASN A 54 16.76 -2.13 -7.71
CA ASN A 54 18.21 -2.12 -7.85
C ASN A 54 18.62 -1.39 -9.15
N ARG A 55 19.94 -1.23 -9.39
CA ARG A 55 20.45 -0.50 -10.57
C ARG A 55 20.05 -1.09 -11.93
N TYR A 56 19.52 -2.31 -11.96
CA TYR A 56 19.03 -3.01 -13.14
C TYR A 56 17.49 -3.07 -13.20
N SER A 57 16.81 -2.51 -12.20
CA SER A 57 15.35 -2.44 -12.16
C SER A 57 14.85 -1.13 -12.78
N GLY A 58 13.64 -1.16 -13.35
CA GLY A 58 13.02 0.02 -13.98
C GLY A 58 13.33 0.21 -15.47
N THR A 59 14.25 -0.58 -16.04
CA THR A 59 14.45 -0.63 -17.50
C THR A 59 13.40 -1.54 -18.11
N HIS A 60 12.37 -0.96 -18.73
CA HIS A 60 11.67 -1.66 -19.80
C HIS A 60 12.66 -1.73 -20.97
N PRO A 61 13.06 -2.91 -21.46
CA PRO A 61 13.75 -2.97 -22.74
C PRO A 61 12.76 -2.47 -23.78
N HIS A 62 12.89 -1.21 -24.17
CA HIS A 62 12.18 -0.70 -25.33
C HIS A 62 12.83 -1.36 -26.56
N PRO A 63 12.08 -2.10 -27.38
CA PRO A 63 12.66 -2.81 -28.54
C PRO A 63 13.25 -1.88 -29.62
N ASP A 64 13.09 -0.55 -29.51
CA ASP A 64 13.37 0.40 -30.59
C ASP A 64 14.32 1.56 -30.22
N LEU A 65 15.20 1.41 -29.23
CA LEU A 65 16.39 2.27 -29.16
C LEU A 65 17.56 1.59 -29.89
N PRO A 66 18.35 2.32 -30.69
CA PRO A 66 19.41 1.73 -31.52
C PRO A 66 20.47 0.99 -30.70
#